data_AF-X1B8V8-F1
#
_entry.id   AF-X1B8V8-F1
#
_cell.length_a   1.000
_cell.length_b   1.000
_cell.length_c   1.000
_cell.angle_alpha   90.00
_cell.angle_beta   90.00
_cell.angle_gamma   90.00
#
_symmetry.space_group_name_H-M   'P 1'
#
loop_
_entity.id
_entity.type
_entity.pdbx_description
1 polymer ?
#
loop_
_entity_poly.entity_id
_entity_poly.type
_entity_poly.pdbx_seq_one_letter_code
_entity_poly.pdbx_strand_id
1 'polypeptide(L)'
;MQLNIGSAKAIDHNPKSKAELIKIAEHCEWVPGNPARTFWEAMQSLWFAHLIVQIESNGHSMGYGRFDQFMYPFYQKDIDEGRITPEEVVELLECLWIKTTEINKVRDWDATRVVMGYPMFQQLTIGGQTLDGKSAINDLSWLALEATANQKIIQPSLSVRWWNECPDDFLLKCCEVINIHRGGQPAMYSDEVIIPSQMGVGISLEDSYDYAIDGCVSPTEPGKSRREGVSAGYNMHK
;
A
#
# COMPACT_ATOMS: atom_id res chain seq x y z
N MET A 1 -13.41 26.68 8.94
CA MET A 1 -12.21 27.48 8.59
C MET A 1 -12.17 27.53 7.08
N GLN A 2 -12.68 28.59 6.46
CA GLN A 2 -12.64 28.74 5.00
C GLN A 2 -11.18 29.02 4.61
N LEU A 3 -10.52 28.06 3.97
CA LEU A 3 -9.23 28.30 3.36
C LEU A 3 -9.46 29.24 2.18
N ASN A 4 -8.96 30.47 2.35
CA ASN A 4 -9.02 31.52 1.37
C ASN A 4 -8.07 31.11 0.22
N ILE A 5 -8.59 30.47 -0.83
CA ILE A 5 -7.90 30.15 -2.10
C ILE A 5 -7.58 31.41 -2.93
N GLY A 6 -7.24 32.50 -2.26
CA GLY A 6 -6.75 33.74 -2.84
C GLY A 6 -5.23 33.70 -2.99
N SER A 7 -4.76 33.85 -4.23
CA SER A 7 -3.43 34.31 -4.63
C SER A 7 -2.24 33.34 -4.60
N ALA A 8 -2.37 32.18 -5.23
CA ALA A 8 -1.21 31.56 -5.90
C ALA A 8 -1.56 31.30 -7.37
N LYS A 9 -1.55 32.37 -8.19
CA LYS A 9 -1.48 32.22 -9.66
C LYS A 9 -0.05 31.77 -10.02
N ALA A 10 0.28 30.52 -9.75
CA ALA A 10 1.30 29.85 -10.54
C ALA A 10 0.64 29.59 -11.90
N ILE A 11 0.93 30.46 -12.88
CA ILE A 11 0.37 30.33 -14.22
C ILE A 11 1.16 29.22 -14.91
N ASP A 12 0.75 27.97 -14.68
CA ASP A 12 1.11 26.91 -15.60
C ASP A 12 0.41 27.21 -16.94
N HIS A 13 1.23 27.45 -17.96
CA HIS A 13 0.75 27.74 -19.31
C HIS A 13 0.33 26.48 -20.07
N ASN A 14 0.63 25.28 -19.55
CA ASN A 14 0.15 24.02 -20.11
C ASN A 14 -1.30 23.77 -19.65
N PRO A 15 -2.28 23.73 -20.59
CA PRO A 15 -3.68 23.51 -20.24
C PRO A 15 -3.96 22.19 -19.52
N LYS A 16 -3.20 21.12 -19.82
CA LYS A 16 -3.37 19.81 -19.17
C LYS A 16 -2.95 19.87 -17.71
N SER A 17 -1.73 20.32 -17.46
CA SER A 17 -1.17 20.46 -16.11
C SER A 17 -1.97 21.44 -15.26
N LYS A 18 -2.49 22.53 -15.85
CA LYS A 18 -3.43 23.42 -15.16
C LYS A 18 -4.72 22.70 -14.72
N ALA A 19 -5.31 21.87 -15.58
CA ALA A 19 -6.51 21.12 -15.24
C ALA A 19 -6.24 20.09 -14.14
N GLU A 20 -5.09 19.42 -14.17
CA GLU A 20 -4.64 18.52 -13.11
C GLU A 20 -4.47 19.25 -11.77
N LEU A 21 -3.82 20.42 -11.76
CA LEU A 21 -3.65 21.23 -10.54
C LEU A 21 -5.00 21.66 -9.92
N ILE A 22 -5.99 21.98 -10.76
CA ILE A 22 -7.34 22.28 -10.29
C ILE A 22 -7.97 21.04 -9.65
N LYS A 23 -7.89 19.87 -10.31
CA LYS A 23 -8.38 18.61 -9.72
C LYS A 23 -7.70 18.29 -8.39
N ILE A 24 -6.37 18.46 -8.30
CA ILE A 24 -5.61 18.25 -7.06
C ILE A 24 -6.14 19.17 -5.95
N ALA A 25 -6.36 20.45 -6.24
CA ALA A 25 -6.90 21.40 -5.27
C ALA A 25 -8.31 20.99 -4.79
N GLU A 26 -9.20 20.62 -5.71
CA GLU A 26 -10.55 20.16 -5.40
C GLU A 26 -10.55 18.89 -4.53
N HIS A 27 -9.68 17.91 -4.85
CA HIS A 27 -9.56 16.68 -4.06
C HIS A 27 -9.00 16.99 -2.66
N CYS A 28 -7.96 17.81 -2.55
CA CYS A 28 -7.34 18.15 -1.26
C CYS A 28 -8.24 19.02 -0.37
N GLU A 29 -9.17 19.78 -0.94
CA GLU A 29 -10.17 20.52 -0.18
C GLU A 29 -11.26 19.60 0.40
N TRP A 30 -11.55 18.49 -0.28
CA TRP A 30 -12.57 17.52 0.14
C TRP A 30 -12.05 16.46 1.12
N VAL A 31 -10.97 15.75 0.76
CA VAL A 31 -10.36 14.68 1.58
C VAL A 31 -9.12 15.19 2.33
N PRO A 32 -8.83 14.68 3.54
CA PRO A 32 -9.48 13.57 4.24
C PRO A 32 -10.64 14.01 5.15
N GLY A 33 -11.09 15.27 5.07
CA GLY A 33 -12.16 15.80 5.94
C GLY A 33 -13.54 15.20 5.69
N ASN A 34 -13.77 14.62 4.51
CA ASN A 34 -15.02 13.99 4.10
C ASN A 34 -14.76 12.61 3.47
N PRO A 35 -15.77 11.72 3.37
CA PRO A 35 -15.65 10.45 2.66
C PRO A 35 -15.27 10.67 1.19
N ALA A 36 -14.31 9.88 0.69
CA ALA A 36 -13.90 9.92 -0.72
C ALA A 36 -15.07 9.58 -1.65
N ARG A 37 -15.17 10.30 -2.77
CA ARG A 37 -16.25 10.13 -3.76
C ARG A 37 -15.80 9.35 -4.99
N THR A 38 -14.50 9.41 -5.28
CA THR A 38 -13.79 8.82 -6.42
C THR A 38 -12.57 8.04 -5.93
N PHE A 39 -11.99 7.23 -6.81
CA PHE A 39 -10.74 6.51 -6.56
C PHE A 39 -9.56 7.46 -6.32
N TRP A 40 -9.45 8.57 -7.08
CA TRP A 40 -8.41 9.57 -6.84
C TRP A 40 -8.54 10.19 -5.44
N GLU A 41 -9.75 10.56 -5.02
CA GLU A 41 -9.98 11.06 -3.66
C GLU A 41 -9.62 10.03 -2.59
N ALA A 42 -9.92 8.75 -2.82
CA ALA A 42 -9.54 7.68 -1.90
C ALA A 42 -8.01 7.56 -1.79
N MET A 43 -7.30 7.60 -2.92
CA MET A 43 -5.83 7.57 -2.98
C MET A 43 -5.20 8.76 -2.26
N GLN A 44 -5.73 9.97 -2.49
CA GLN A 44 -5.25 11.18 -1.84
C GLN A 44 -5.52 11.16 -0.33
N SER A 45 -6.69 10.68 0.09
CA SER A 45 -7.04 10.51 1.50
C SER A 45 -6.11 9.51 2.19
N LEU A 46 -5.86 8.37 1.55
CA LEU A 46 -4.94 7.35 2.05
C LEU A 46 -3.52 7.90 2.20
N TRP A 47 -3.01 8.59 1.16
CA TRP A 47 -1.68 9.21 1.20
C TRP A 47 -1.56 10.25 2.33
N PHE A 48 -2.58 11.10 2.52
CA PHE A 48 -2.57 12.06 3.63
C PHE A 48 -2.55 11.36 4.99
N ALA A 49 -3.39 10.36 5.22
CA ALA A 49 -3.38 9.61 6.47
C ALA A 49 -2.01 8.97 6.73
N HIS A 50 -1.44 8.33 5.71
CA HIS A 50 -0.13 7.67 5.77
C HIS A 50 1.01 8.65 6.07
N LEU A 51 1.03 9.80 5.40
CA LEU A 51 2.03 10.84 5.61
C LEU A 51 1.90 11.49 7.00
N ILE A 52 0.67 11.84 7.40
CA ILE A 52 0.42 12.56 8.66
C ILE A 52 0.80 11.72 9.88
N VAL A 53 0.51 10.41 9.89
CA VAL A 53 0.91 9.54 11.00
C VAL A 53 2.44 9.47 11.15
N GLN A 54 3.17 9.54 10.04
CA GLN A 54 4.64 9.57 10.06
C GLN A 54 5.22 10.96 10.40
N ILE A 55 4.40 12.01 10.36
CA ILE A 55 4.75 13.33 10.92
C ILE A 55 4.46 13.35 12.43
N GLU A 56 3.34 12.77 12.87
CA GLU A 56 2.96 12.69 14.28
C GLU A 56 3.98 11.90 15.10
N SER A 57 4.45 10.77 14.55
CA SER A 57 5.40 9.88 15.21
C SER A 57 6.55 9.54 14.28
N ASN A 58 7.77 9.48 14.84
CA ASN A 58 8.96 9.00 14.12
C ASN A 58 9.00 7.45 14.03
N GLY A 59 7.84 6.81 13.91
CA GLY A 59 7.68 5.38 13.66
C GLY A 59 8.19 4.99 12.28
N HIS A 60 8.38 3.69 12.05
CA HIS A 60 8.55 3.11 10.72
C HIS A 60 7.68 1.85 10.67
N SER A 61 7.62 1.17 9.52
CA SER A 61 6.69 0.06 9.32
C SER A 61 5.24 0.53 9.45
N MET A 62 4.92 1.67 8.83
CA MET A 62 3.53 2.04 8.60
C MET A 62 3.15 1.42 7.27
N GLY A 63 2.41 0.31 7.29
CA GLY A 63 1.91 -0.36 6.08
C GLY A 63 0.57 0.20 5.61
N TYR A 64 0.27 0.01 4.33
CA TYR A 64 -1.02 0.28 3.70
C TYR A 64 -2.07 -0.81 3.98
N GLY A 65 -1.68 -1.94 4.57
CA GLY A 65 -2.59 -3.06 4.83
C GLY A 65 -3.01 -3.77 3.54
N ARG A 66 -4.24 -4.32 3.52
CA ARG A 66 -4.85 -4.97 2.34
C ARG A 66 -5.41 -3.95 1.36
N PHE A 67 -4.50 -3.19 0.74
CA PHE A 67 -4.82 -2.06 -0.13
C PHE A 67 -5.84 -2.41 -1.22
N ASP A 68 -5.64 -3.54 -1.89
CA ASP A 68 -6.50 -3.98 -2.98
C ASP A 68 -7.93 -4.34 -2.53
N GLN A 69 -8.18 -4.55 -1.23
CA GLN A 69 -9.52 -4.88 -0.74
C GLN A 69 -10.32 -3.63 -0.38
N PHE A 70 -9.77 -2.75 0.47
CA PHE A 70 -10.53 -1.57 0.92
C PHE A 70 -10.58 -0.45 -0.13
N MET A 71 -9.67 -0.44 -1.10
CA MET A 71 -9.70 0.51 -2.22
C MET A 71 -10.60 0.05 -3.37
N TYR A 72 -10.89 -1.25 -3.48
CA TYR A 72 -11.64 -1.82 -4.59
C TYR A 72 -13.03 -1.21 -4.79
N PRO A 73 -13.84 -0.91 -3.76
CA PRO A 73 -15.14 -0.29 -3.97
C PRO A 73 -15.07 1.08 -4.67
N PHE A 74 -14.01 1.86 -4.43
CA PHE A 74 -13.81 3.15 -5.10
C PHE A 74 -13.35 2.96 -6.55
N TYR A 75 -12.45 1.99 -6.77
CA TYR A 75 -12.00 1.61 -8.11
C TYR A 75 -13.15 1.12 -8.97
N GLN A 76 -13.89 0.11 -8.51
CA GLN A 76 -14.95 -0.53 -9.27
C GLN A 76 -16.03 0.47 -9.64
N LYS A 77 -16.43 1.32 -8.69
CA LYS A 77 -17.42 2.38 -8.94
C LYS A 77 -16.96 3.35 -10.04
N ASP A 78 -15.71 3.80 -10.00
CA ASP A 78 -15.21 4.76 -10.99
C ASP A 78 -15.03 4.11 -12.37
N ILE A 79 -14.65 2.83 -12.43
CA ILE A 79 -14.62 2.04 -13.67
C ILE A 79 -16.03 1.89 -14.26
N ASP A 80 -17.00 1.48 -13.45
CA ASP A 80 -18.39 1.26 -13.89
C ASP A 80 -19.06 2.56 -14.38
N GLU A 81 -18.73 3.70 -13.75
CA GLU A 81 -19.23 5.01 -14.13
C GLU A 81 -18.40 5.67 -15.26
N GLY A 82 -17.34 5.01 -15.75
CA GLY A 82 -16.47 5.52 -16.81
C GLY A 82 -15.70 6.79 -16.42
N ARG A 83 -15.44 6.99 -15.12
CA ARG A 83 -14.72 8.16 -14.58
C ARG A 83 -13.21 8.04 -14.69
N ILE A 84 -12.70 6.82 -14.69
CA ILE A 84 -11.28 6.50 -14.73
C ILE A 84 -11.04 5.29 -15.63
N THR A 85 -9.88 5.21 -16.27
CA THR A 85 -9.44 4.00 -16.98
C THR A 85 -8.45 3.18 -16.14
N PRO A 86 -8.26 1.88 -16.42
CA PRO A 86 -7.22 1.08 -15.77
C PRO A 86 -5.82 1.70 -15.87
N GLU A 87 -5.49 2.35 -17.00
CA GLU A 87 -4.21 3.02 -17.21
C GLU A 87 -4.05 4.24 -16.30
N GLU A 88 -5.10 5.04 -16.12
CA GLU A 88 -5.11 6.17 -15.17
C GLU A 88 -4.99 5.67 -13.72
N VAL A 89 -5.56 4.50 -13.40
CA VAL A 89 -5.38 3.85 -12.08
C VAL A 89 -3.92 3.44 -11.86
N VAL A 90 -3.27 2.84 -12.87
CA VAL A 90 -1.84 2.52 -12.81
C VAL A 90 -1.01 3.79 -12.60
N GLU A 91 -1.29 4.87 -13.34
CA GLU A 91 -0.59 6.15 -13.16
C GLU A 91 -0.73 6.71 -11.72
N LEU A 92 -1.92 6.60 -11.12
CA LEU A 92 -2.12 7.00 -9.71
C LEU A 92 -1.37 6.10 -8.72
N LEU A 93 -1.32 4.78 -8.96
CA LEU A 93 -0.53 3.85 -8.15
C LEU A 93 0.96 4.16 -8.27
N GLU A 94 1.45 4.39 -9.48
CA GLU A 94 2.83 4.79 -9.74
C GLU A 94 3.19 6.10 -9.02
N CYS A 95 2.29 7.09 -9.04
CA CYS A 95 2.45 8.31 -8.25
C CYS A 95 2.54 7.98 -6.75
N LEU A 96 1.66 7.13 -6.20
CA LEU A 96 1.72 6.71 -4.80
C LEU A 96 3.05 6.02 -4.47
N TRP A 97 3.60 5.22 -5.38
CA TRP A 97 4.90 4.55 -5.23
C TRP A 97 6.01 5.59 -5.06
N ILE A 98 6.05 6.60 -5.95
CA ILE A 98 6.99 7.72 -5.85
C ILE A 98 6.81 8.45 -4.52
N LYS A 99 5.57 8.83 -4.16
CA LYS A 99 5.27 9.51 -2.89
C LYS A 99 5.75 8.71 -1.67
N THR A 100 5.52 7.40 -1.67
CA THR A 100 5.92 6.50 -0.58
C THR A 100 7.44 6.45 -0.41
N THR A 101 8.19 6.58 -1.52
CA THR A 101 9.66 6.61 -1.51
C THR A 101 10.23 7.94 -1.00
N GLU A 102 9.46 9.03 -1.03
CA GLU A 102 9.91 10.34 -0.52
C GLU A 102 10.01 10.39 1.02
N ILE A 103 9.28 9.52 1.72
CA ILE A 103 9.33 9.47 3.19
C ILE A 103 10.63 8.81 3.62
N ASN A 104 11.38 9.50 4.48
CA ASN A 104 12.69 9.04 4.93
C ASN A 104 12.89 9.31 6.43
N LYS A 105 13.77 8.51 7.04
CA LYS A 105 14.13 8.57 8.46
C LYS A 105 15.63 8.43 8.64
N VAL A 106 16.23 9.46 9.24
CA VAL A 106 17.61 9.42 9.72
C VAL A 106 17.66 8.69 11.05
N ARG A 107 18.59 7.74 11.17
CA ARG A 107 18.84 6.94 12.37
C ARG A 107 20.26 7.21 12.85
N ASP A 108 20.55 6.95 14.12
CA ASP A 108 21.93 6.95 14.60
C ASP A 108 22.75 5.86 13.88
N TRP A 109 24.07 5.94 14.04
CA TRP A 109 24.98 5.07 13.28
C TRP A 109 24.82 3.59 13.63
N ASP A 110 24.59 3.24 14.89
CA ASP A 110 24.46 1.85 15.31
C ASP A 110 23.19 1.23 14.76
N ALA A 111 22.07 1.96 14.79
CA ALA A 111 20.84 1.54 14.15
C ALA A 111 20.98 1.46 12.61
N THR A 112 21.67 2.43 11.98
CA THR A 112 21.88 2.46 10.52
C THR A 112 22.67 1.26 10.02
N ARG A 113 23.63 0.76 10.80
CA ARG A 113 24.42 -0.44 10.45
C ARG A 113 23.59 -1.72 10.39
N VAL A 114 22.48 -1.77 11.12
CA VAL A 114 21.54 -2.90 11.11
C VAL A 114 20.45 -2.70 10.06
N VAL A 115 20.03 -1.44 9.85
CA VAL A 115 18.91 -1.05 8.98
C VAL A 115 19.41 -0.14 7.85
N MET A 116 20.14 -0.73 6.90
CA MET A 116 20.76 -0.02 5.78
C MET A 116 19.77 0.27 4.64
N GLY A 117 20.02 1.36 3.89
CA GLY A 117 19.27 1.68 2.66
C GLY A 117 18.05 2.57 2.85
N TYR A 118 17.95 3.27 4.00
CA TYR A 118 16.80 4.12 4.36
C TYR A 118 15.41 3.44 4.27
N PRO A 119 15.26 2.16 4.67
CA PRO A 119 13.96 1.52 4.56
C PRO A 119 12.98 2.12 5.57
N MET A 120 11.79 2.43 5.09
CA MET A 120 10.63 2.76 5.91
C MET A 120 9.69 1.56 6.11
N PHE A 121 9.93 0.46 5.36
CA PHE A 121 9.20 -0.81 5.47
C PHE A 121 7.69 -0.65 5.29
N GLN A 122 7.28 0.18 4.32
CA GLN A 122 5.89 0.54 4.08
C GLN A 122 5.26 -0.54 3.19
N GLN A 123 4.71 -1.57 3.82
CA GLN A 123 4.15 -2.74 3.12
C GLN A 123 2.80 -2.41 2.47
N LEU A 124 2.58 -2.91 1.27
CA LEU A 124 1.28 -2.90 0.61
C LEU A 124 0.90 -4.35 0.30
N THR A 125 -0.14 -4.86 0.94
CA THR A 125 -0.57 -6.26 0.79
C THR A 125 -1.69 -6.37 -0.24
N ILE A 126 -1.57 -7.36 -1.14
CA ILE A 126 -2.59 -7.73 -2.13
C ILE A 126 -2.85 -9.25 -2.14
N GLY A 127 -3.96 -9.65 -2.74
CA GLY A 127 -4.34 -11.04 -2.96
C GLY A 127 -4.83 -11.75 -1.70
N GLY A 128 -4.54 -13.05 -1.61
CA GLY A 128 -5.02 -13.94 -0.56
C GLY A 128 -6.41 -14.49 -0.84
N GLN A 129 -7.09 -14.90 0.23
CA GLN A 129 -8.41 -15.50 0.16
C GLN A 129 -9.42 -14.82 1.09
N THR A 130 -10.69 -15.03 0.81
CA THR A 130 -11.82 -14.65 1.65
C THR A 130 -12.18 -15.78 2.62
N LEU A 131 -12.92 -15.46 3.68
CA LEU A 131 -13.35 -16.45 4.68
C LEU A 131 -14.23 -17.57 4.09
N ASP A 132 -14.99 -17.27 3.02
CA ASP A 132 -15.83 -18.25 2.31
C ASP A 132 -15.06 -19.11 1.30
N GLY A 133 -13.73 -19.09 1.34
CA GLY A 133 -12.86 -19.96 0.53
C GLY A 133 -12.81 -19.54 -0.93
N LYS A 134 -12.86 -18.24 -1.22
CA LYS A 134 -12.68 -17.70 -2.58
C LYS A 134 -11.41 -16.88 -2.67
N SER A 135 -10.91 -16.74 -3.89
CA SER A 135 -9.82 -15.81 -4.16
C SER A 135 -10.25 -14.37 -3.83
N ALA A 136 -9.40 -13.64 -3.12
CA ALA A 136 -9.54 -12.20 -2.90
C ALA A 136 -8.83 -11.36 -3.97
N ILE A 137 -8.20 -12.01 -4.96
CA ILE A 137 -7.53 -11.33 -6.08
C ILE A 137 -8.58 -10.63 -6.93
N ASN A 138 -8.35 -9.34 -7.20
CA ASN A 138 -9.20 -8.49 -8.02
C ASN A 138 -8.34 -7.64 -8.97
N ASP A 139 -8.97 -6.80 -9.80
CA ASP A 139 -8.26 -5.99 -10.79
C ASP A 139 -7.19 -5.07 -10.18
N LEU A 140 -7.44 -4.50 -8.99
CA LEU A 140 -6.41 -3.68 -8.30
C LEU A 140 -5.19 -4.50 -7.90
N SER A 141 -5.35 -5.80 -7.58
CA SER A 141 -4.20 -6.68 -7.31
C SER A 141 -3.28 -6.78 -8.55
N TRP A 142 -3.86 -6.88 -9.75
CA TRP A 142 -3.12 -6.91 -11.01
C TRP A 142 -2.48 -5.56 -11.36
N LEU A 143 -3.22 -4.47 -11.20
CA LEU A 143 -2.72 -3.12 -11.49
C LEU A 143 -1.59 -2.71 -10.50
N ALA A 144 -1.63 -3.18 -9.25
CA ALA A 144 -0.54 -2.98 -8.30
C ALA A 144 0.75 -3.72 -8.71
N LEU A 145 0.63 -4.93 -9.28
CA LEU A 145 1.74 -5.69 -9.84
C LEU A 145 2.37 -4.96 -11.05
N GLU A 146 1.53 -4.38 -11.90
CA GLU A 146 1.96 -3.57 -13.05
C GLU A 146 2.71 -2.30 -12.62
N ALA A 147 2.12 -1.50 -11.73
CA ALA A 147 2.77 -0.30 -11.19
C ALA A 147 4.13 -0.63 -10.54
N THR A 148 4.22 -1.75 -9.82
CA THR A 148 5.47 -2.23 -9.21
C THR A 148 6.52 -2.60 -10.26
N ALA A 149 6.12 -3.26 -11.35
CA ALA A 149 7.01 -3.60 -12.45
C ALA A 149 7.51 -2.35 -13.21
N ASN A 150 6.65 -1.34 -13.34
CA ASN A 150 6.97 -0.10 -14.05
C ASN A 150 7.94 0.78 -13.25
N GLN A 151 7.67 1.00 -11.96
CA GLN A 151 8.43 1.93 -11.14
C GLN A 151 9.80 1.41 -10.72
N LYS A 152 9.94 0.10 -10.42
CA LYS A 152 11.22 -0.52 -10.02
C LYS A 152 11.92 0.19 -8.86
N ILE A 153 11.14 0.77 -7.95
CA ILE A 153 11.61 1.43 -6.74
C ILE A 153 11.30 0.60 -5.50
N ILE A 154 12.02 0.85 -4.41
CA ILE A 154 12.02 0.00 -3.23
C ILE A 154 10.82 0.18 -2.28
N GLN A 155 10.00 1.22 -2.48
CA GLN A 155 8.86 1.55 -1.61
C GLN A 155 7.63 1.95 -2.46
N PRO A 156 6.41 1.54 -2.07
CA PRO A 156 6.09 0.57 -1.03
C PRO A 156 6.71 -0.80 -1.33
N SER A 157 6.78 -1.63 -0.31
CA SER A 157 7.20 -3.01 -0.46
C SER A 157 5.93 -3.84 -0.74
N LEU A 158 5.79 -4.32 -1.98
CA LEU A 158 4.61 -5.08 -2.39
C LEU A 158 4.67 -6.49 -1.79
N SER A 159 3.58 -6.88 -1.12
CA SER A 159 3.39 -8.19 -0.51
C SER A 159 2.20 -8.88 -1.13
N VAL A 160 2.39 -10.10 -1.59
CA VAL A 160 1.33 -10.96 -2.15
C VAL A 160 1.05 -12.07 -1.16
N ARG A 161 -0.21 -12.16 -0.74
CA ARG A 161 -0.74 -13.34 -0.07
C ARG A 161 -1.08 -14.38 -1.13
N TRP A 162 -0.47 -15.56 -1.02
CA TRP A 162 -0.78 -16.70 -1.88
C TRP A 162 -1.38 -17.84 -1.06
N TRP A 163 -2.17 -18.66 -1.74
CA TRP A 163 -2.88 -19.79 -1.17
C TRP A 163 -3.01 -20.90 -2.22
N ASN A 164 -3.44 -22.09 -1.82
CA ASN A 164 -3.43 -23.30 -2.65
C ASN A 164 -4.32 -23.22 -3.89
N GLU A 165 -5.40 -22.43 -3.88
CA GLU A 165 -6.25 -22.22 -5.06
C GLU A 165 -6.00 -20.85 -5.72
N CYS A 166 -4.83 -20.24 -5.47
CA CYS A 166 -4.40 -19.04 -6.18
C CYS A 166 -4.30 -19.35 -7.69
N PRO A 167 -4.86 -18.52 -8.58
CA PRO A 167 -4.77 -18.75 -10.01
C PRO A 167 -3.33 -18.79 -10.51
N ASP A 168 -2.99 -19.80 -11.31
CA ASP A 168 -1.63 -20.00 -11.86
C ASP A 168 -1.12 -18.75 -12.60
N ASP A 169 -1.98 -18.12 -13.41
CA ASP A 169 -1.62 -16.90 -14.15
C ASP A 169 -1.20 -15.75 -13.23
N PHE A 170 -1.81 -15.63 -12.05
CA PHE A 170 -1.45 -14.60 -11.07
C PHE A 170 -0.10 -14.91 -10.43
N LEU A 171 0.17 -16.17 -10.09
CA LEU A 171 1.48 -16.60 -9.57
C LEU A 171 2.60 -16.43 -10.62
N LEU A 172 2.31 -16.74 -11.89
CA LEU A 172 3.22 -16.49 -13.01
C LEU A 172 3.49 -14.99 -13.18
N LYS A 173 2.46 -14.14 -13.06
CA LYS A 173 2.63 -12.69 -13.09
C LYS A 173 3.51 -12.19 -11.95
N CYS A 174 3.34 -12.71 -10.73
CA CYS A 174 4.22 -12.38 -9.61
C CYS A 174 5.68 -12.73 -9.93
N CYS A 175 5.94 -13.92 -10.47
CA CYS A 175 7.29 -14.33 -10.92
C CYS A 175 7.85 -13.39 -12.00
N GLU A 176 7.03 -12.98 -12.96
CA GLU A 176 7.41 -12.03 -14.01
C GLU A 176 7.83 -10.68 -13.40
N VAL A 177 7.03 -10.15 -12.46
CA VAL A 177 7.29 -8.88 -11.78
C VAL A 177 8.59 -8.96 -10.96
N ILE A 178 8.84 -10.05 -10.24
CA ILE A 178 10.12 -10.27 -9.52
C ILE A 178 11.30 -10.17 -10.49
N ASN A 179 11.18 -10.78 -11.67
CA ASN A 179 12.22 -10.74 -12.69
C ASN A 179 12.39 -9.34 -13.29
N ILE A 180 11.31 -8.60 -13.54
CA ILE A 180 11.35 -7.24 -14.11
C ILE A 180 11.89 -6.22 -13.10
N HIS A 181 11.43 -6.28 -11.85
CA HIS A 181 11.78 -5.35 -10.78
C HIS A 181 13.26 -5.48 -10.37
N ARG A 182 13.85 -6.68 -10.44
CA ARG A 182 15.26 -6.96 -10.06
C ARG A 182 15.63 -6.64 -8.60
N GLY A 183 14.64 -6.33 -7.77
CA GLY A 183 14.81 -5.92 -6.36
C GLY A 183 14.06 -6.81 -5.37
N GLY A 184 13.53 -7.94 -5.83
CA GLY A 184 12.91 -8.96 -4.98
C GLY A 184 11.43 -8.71 -4.63
N GLN A 185 10.72 -7.86 -5.37
CA GLN A 185 9.27 -7.62 -5.17
C GLN A 185 8.41 -8.29 -6.26
N PRO A 186 7.19 -8.76 -5.95
CA PRO A 186 6.61 -8.83 -4.60
C PRO A 186 7.24 -9.90 -3.71
N ALA A 187 7.13 -9.69 -2.39
CA ALA A 187 7.35 -10.75 -1.40
C ALA A 187 6.09 -11.65 -1.32
N MET A 188 6.29 -12.96 -1.17
CA MET A 188 5.22 -13.97 -1.22
C MET A 188 4.99 -14.58 0.17
N TYR A 189 3.74 -14.58 0.64
CA TYR A 189 3.35 -15.03 1.98
C TYR A 189 2.25 -16.10 1.89
N SER A 190 2.45 -17.26 2.53
CA SER A 190 1.53 -18.40 2.46
C SER A 190 0.44 -18.30 3.51
N ASP A 191 -0.81 -18.22 3.06
CA ASP A 191 -1.99 -18.23 3.92
C ASP A 191 -2.08 -19.56 4.72
N GLU A 192 -1.66 -20.69 4.14
CA GLU A 192 -1.67 -22.04 4.75
C GLU A 192 -0.82 -22.12 6.02
N VAL A 193 0.17 -21.25 6.15
CA VAL A 193 1.05 -21.19 7.33
C VAL A 193 0.63 -20.06 8.25
N ILE A 194 0.34 -18.88 7.69
CA ILE A 194 0.09 -17.68 8.49
C ILE A 194 -1.27 -17.75 9.19
N ILE A 195 -2.33 -18.18 8.51
CA ILE A 195 -3.68 -18.22 9.09
C ILE A 195 -3.72 -19.16 10.30
N PRO A 196 -3.24 -20.44 10.22
CA PRO A 196 -3.23 -21.31 11.39
C PRO A 196 -2.30 -20.81 12.51
N SER A 197 -1.19 -20.15 12.17
CA SER A 197 -0.28 -19.54 13.14
C SER A 197 -0.96 -18.43 13.94
N GLN A 198 -1.68 -17.52 13.27
CA GLN A 198 -2.43 -16.45 13.92
C GLN A 198 -3.53 -16.99 14.84
N MET A 199 -4.29 -17.98 14.36
CA MET A 199 -5.29 -18.66 15.18
C MET A 199 -4.67 -19.35 16.39
N GLY A 200 -3.48 -19.96 16.23
CA GLY A 200 -2.74 -20.62 17.30
C GLY A 200 -2.34 -19.68 18.46
N VAL A 201 -2.25 -18.37 18.20
CA VAL A 201 -1.99 -17.34 19.22
C VAL A 201 -3.25 -16.56 19.64
N GLY A 202 -4.43 -17.09 19.31
CA GLY A 202 -5.73 -16.58 19.79
C GLY A 202 -6.33 -15.44 18.96
N ILE A 203 -5.84 -15.19 17.74
CA ILE A 203 -6.50 -14.27 16.80
C ILE A 203 -7.75 -14.93 16.24
N SER A 204 -8.82 -14.16 16.03
CA SER A 204 -10.07 -14.67 15.50
C SER A 204 -9.88 -15.25 14.09
N LEU A 205 -10.77 -16.15 13.67
CA LEU A 205 -10.73 -16.73 12.33
C LEU A 205 -10.87 -15.61 11.28
N GLU A 206 -11.82 -14.70 11.51
CA GLU A 206 -12.12 -13.57 10.63
C GLU A 206 -10.90 -12.66 10.46
N ASP A 207 -10.25 -12.28 11.56
CA ASP A 207 -9.05 -11.42 11.51
C ASP A 207 -7.85 -12.15 10.92
N SER A 208 -7.74 -13.47 11.15
CA SER A 208 -6.68 -14.28 10.56
C SER A 208 -6.83 -14.39 9.04
N TYR A 209 -8.05 -14.42 8.50
CA TYR A 209 -8.27 -14.38 7.04
C TYR A 209 -8.06 -12.99 6.44
N ASP A 210 -8.20 -11.94 7.26
CA ASP A 210 -8.05 -10.54 6.83
C ASP A 210 -6.69 -9.91 7.15
N TYR A 211 -5.69 -10.75 7.44
CA TYR A 211 -4.36 -10.25 7.78
C TYR A 211 -3.69 -9.49 6.62
N ALA A 212 -2.82 -8.56 6.99
CA ALA A 212 -1.84 -7.94 6.11
C ALA A 212 -0.43 -8.19 6.63
N ILE A 213 0.58 -7.95 5.79
CA ILE A 213 1.96 -7.92 6.25
C ILE A 213 2.34 -6.51 6.67
N ASP A 214 2.99 -6.42 7.82
CA ASP A 214 3.59 -5.21 8.34
C ASP A 214 5.11 -5.35 8.48
N GLY A 215 5.81 -4.22 8.35
CA GLY A 215 7.26 -4.14 8.38
C GLY A 215 7.94 -5.05 7.35
N CYS A 216 8.70 -6.03 7.81
CA CYS A 216 9.39 -6.96 6.91
C CYS A 216 8.51 -8.18 6.56
N VAL A 217 8.02 -8.90 7.57
CA VAL A 217 7.37 -10.21 7.39
C VAL A 217 6.26 -10.49 8.41
N SER A 218 5.89 -9.50 9.22
CA SER A 218 5.05 -9.72 10.39
C SER A 218 3.57 -9.67 9.99
N PRO A 219 2.80 -10.78 10.12
CA PRO A 219 1.36 -10.72 9.89
C PRO A 219 0.68 -9.92 11.00
N THR A 220 -0.25 -9.06 10.62
CA THR A 220 -0.99 -8.17 11.52
C THR A 220 -2.46 -8.10 11.15
N GLU A 221 -3.31 -7.73 12.12
CA GLU A 221 -4.74 -7.45 11.94
C GLU A 221 -4.92 -5.94 11.67
N PRO A 222 -5.15 -5.51 10.42
CA PRO A 222 -5.22 -4.09 10.09
C PRO A 222 -6.23 -3.34 10.96
N GLY A 223 -5.81 -2.24 11.60
CA GLY A 223 -6.66 -1.41 12.45
C GLY A 223 -7.08 -2.02 13.79
N LYS A 224 -6.71 -3.27 14.09
CA LYS A 224 -7.10 -3.99 15.32
C LYS A 224 -5.90 -4.35 16.21
N SER A 225 -4.69 -4.27 15.68
CA SER A 225 -3.46 -4.63 16.37
C SER A 225 -2.63 -3.41 16.79
N ARG A 226 -1.98 -3.53 17.96
CA ARG A 226 -0.87 -2.65 18.40
C ARG A 226 0.41 -3.45 18.69
N ARG A 227 0.52 -4.65 18.11
CA ARG A 227 1.67 -5.52 18.34
C ARG A 227 2.91 -4.86 17.76
N GLU A 228 3.98 -4.77 18.57
CA GLU A 228 5.27 -4.30 18.07
C GLU A 228 5.85 -5.35 17.11
N GLY A 229 6.02 -4.99 15.83
CA GLY A 229 6.51 -5.90 14.80
C GLY A 229 7.91 -6.45 15.05
N VAL A 230 8.80 -5.62 15.64
CA VAL A 230 10.15 -6.00 16.09
C VAL A 230 10.53 -5.18 17.32
N SER A 231 10.76 -5.83 18.46
CA SER A 231 11.17 -5.16 19.71
C SER A 231 12.68 -5.24 19.98
N ALA A 232 13.34 -6.32 19.52
CA ALA A 232 14.80 -6.50 19.68
C ALA A 232 15.36 -7.51 18.66
N GLY A 233 16.67 -7.40 18.38
CA GLY A 233 17.43 -8.46 17.72
C GLY A 233 18.12 -9.37 18.73
N TYR A 234 17.88 -10.68 18.66
CA TYR A 234 18.52 -11.66 19.54
C TYR A 234 19.51 -12.54 18.75
N ASN A 235 20.77 -12.56 19.15
CA ASN A 235 21.79 -13.38 18.49
C ASN A 235 21.93 -14.74 19.20
N MET A 236 21.35 -15.80 18.61
CA MET A 236 21.37 -17.15 19.20
C MET A 236 22.76 -17.81 19.27
N HIS A 237 23.80 -17.24 18.65
CA HIS A 237 25.17 -17.79 18.72
C HIS A 237 25.94 -17.29 19.95
N LYS A 238 25.42 -16.29 20.67
CA LYS A 238 26.00 -15.76 21.90
C LYS A 238 25.11 -16.11 23.09
#